data_AF-A0A0F9IB08-F1
#
_entry.id   AF-A0A0F9IB08-F1
#
_cell.length_a   1.000
_cell.length_b   1.000
_cell.length_c   1.000
_cell.angle_alpha   90.00
_cell.angle_beta   90.00
_cell.angle_gamma   90.00
#
_symmetry.space_group_name_H-M   'P 1'
#
loop_
_entity.id
_entity.type
_entity.pdbx_description
1 polymer ?
#
loop_
_entity_poly.entity_id
_entity_poly.type
_entity_poly.pdbx_seq_one_letter_code
_entity_poly.pdbx_strand_id
1 'polypeptide(L)'
;DPVWEIKPLRSVTLVGANFILVFDRHQAVLEDLQEAFVPAAVEGTDDDNFLTEVDVYRVFNDPQSQADLLWEPLPSCSCPTGSSVTCVICQYATQTGCLIARGDPDNTILSYHPGTWNATTEQFDPSALVQSRQPDLIRLWYYAGHQAEGLDCNLITMDPYWAVVVAHFAAALLRKPPCECNKLDFEHWQEDLAFAAGVGEASIFNLSPAELANPFGTRRGMIEAWRAVNSPNVQLLNSSVSV
;
A
#
# COMPACT_ATOMS: atom_id res chain seq x y z
N ASP A 1 16.14 -4.41 5.21
CA ASP A 1 16.17 -4.39 3.74
C ASP A 1 15.30 -5.56 3.25
N PRO A 2 14.31 -5.37 2.36
CA PRO A 2 13.48 -6.46 1.86
C PRO A 2 14.25 -7.60 1.18
N VAL A 3 15.50 -7.37 0.75
CA VAL A 3 16.35 -8.40 0.10
C VAL A 3 16.69 -9.56 1.04
N TRP A 4 16.75 -9.32 2.35
CA TRP A 4 17.13 -10.30 3.37
C TRP A 4 15.93 -10.87 4.15
N GLU A 5 14.73 -10.75 3.60
CA GLU A 5 13.52 -11.21 4.28
C GLU A 5 13.39 -12.75 4.22
N ILE A 6 13.32 -13.39 5.37
CA ILE A 6 13.14 -14.85 5.49
C ILE A 6 11.70 -15.22 5.12
N LYS A 7 11.47 -15.60 3.86
CA LYS A 7 10.19 -16.07 3.32
C LYS A 7 10.37 -17.22 2.31
N PRO A 8 9.40 -18.15 2.18
CA PRO A 8 8.20 -18.31 3.00
C PRO A 8 8.51 -18.95 4.37
N LEU A 9 7.69 -18.66 5.37
CA LEU A 9 7.70 -19.35 6.66
C LEU A 9 6.89 -20.64 6.56
N ARG A 10 7.30 -21.71 7.25
CA ARG A 10 6.53 -22.95 7.35
C ARG A 10 5.38 -22.84 8.35
N SER A 11 5.61 -22.18 9.47
CA SER A 11 4.56 -21.94 10.46
C SER A 11 4.89 -20.77 11.37
N VAL A 12 3.83 -20.15 11.90
CA VAL A 12 3.88 -19.07 12.88
C VAL A 12 2.94 -19.46 14.01
N THR A 13 3.47 -19.57 15.22
CA THR A 13 2.67 -19.96 16.39
C THR A 13 3.00 -19.09 17.59
N LEU A 14 1.98 -18.74 18.37
CA LEU A 14 2.12 -18.02 19.63
C LEU A 14 1.69 -18.95 20.76
N VAL A 15 2.62 -19.29 21.65
CA VAL A 15 2.36 -20.15 22.81
C VAL A 15 2.74 -19.40 24.09
N GLY A 16 1.72 -18.89 24.79
CA GLY A 16 1.93 -18.00 25.92
C GLY A 16 2.57 -16.69 25.47
N ALA A 17 3.74 -16.36 26.02
CA ALA A 17 4.53 -15.19 25.62
C ALA A 17 5.60 -15.50 24.56
N ASN A 18 5.73 -16.76 24.12
CA ASN A 18 6.73 -17.16 23.14
C ASN A 18 6.15 -17.13 21.73
N PHE A 19 6.79 -16.35 20.86
CA PHE A 19 6.53 -16.33 19.43
C PHE A 19 7.49 -17.30 18.73
N ILE A 20 6.95 -18.33 18.11
CA ILE A 20 7.71 -19.42 17.47
C ILE A 20 7.49 -19.35 15.97
N LEU A 21 8.58 -19.07 15.26
CA LEU A 21 8.66 -19.09 13.80
C LEU A 21 9.39 -20.35 13.35
N VAL A 22 8.84 -21.05 12.35
CA VAL A 22 9.51 -22.19 11.72
C VAL A 22 9.74 -21.86 10.26
N PHE A 23 10.97 -22.01 9.80
CA PHE A 23 11.40 -21.80 8.42
C PHE A 23 12.53 -22.79 8.09
N ASP A 24 12.85 -22.91 6.81
CA ASP A 24 13.90 -23.80 6.37
C ASP A 24 15.28 -23.20 6.63
N ARG A 25 16.19 -24.04 7.13
CA ARG A 25 17.54 -23.63 7.52
C ARG A 25 18.31 -22.89 6.41
N HIS A 26 18.12 -23.27 5.15
CA HIS A 26 18.76 -22.62 4.00
C HIS A 26 18.33 -21.15 3.79
N GLN A 27 17.25 -20.70 4.42
CA GLN A 27 16.77 -19.30 4.36
C GLN A 27 17.49 -18.39 5.36
N ALA A 28 18.31 -18.94 6.27
CA ALA A 28 19.01 -18.20 7.32
C ALA A 28 20.54 -18.34 7.23
N VAL A 29 21.08 -18.52 6.02
CA VAL A 29 22.53 -18.54 5.78
C VAL A 29 23.10 -17.12 5.98
N LEU A 30 24.25 -17.01 6.62
CA LEU A 30 24.95 -15.73 6.84
C LEU A 30 25.19 -14.96 5.53
N GLU A 31 24.99 -13.63 5.56
CA GLU A 31 25.19 -12.73 4.42
C GLU A 31 26.60 -12.87 3.82
N ASP A 32 27.63 -12.89 4.66
CA ASP A 32 29.04 -13.06 4.24
C ASP A 32 29.27 -14.32 3.38
N LEU A 33 28.52 -15.39 3.62
CA LEU A 33 28.61 -16.64 2.87
C LEU A 33 27.80 -16.60 1.57
N GLN A 34 26.68 -15.88 1.56
CA GLN A 34 25.86 -15.71 0.35
C GLN A 34 26.52 -14.75 -0.65
N GLU A 35 27.16 -13.69 -0.16
CA GLU A 35 27.82 -12.67 -0.97
C GLU A 35 29.31 -12.95 -1.21
N ALA A 36 29.81 -14.11 -0.78
CA ALA A 36 31.20 -14.50 -0.97
C ALA A 36 31.60 -14.46 -2.45
N PHE A 37 32.69 -13.74 -2.75
CA PHE A 37 33.19 -13.59 -4.13
C PHE A 37 33.53 -14.92 -4.80
N VAL A 38 33.94 -15.92 -4.01
CA VAL A 38 34.16 -17.29 -4.47
C VAL A 38 33.00 -18.13 -3.98
N PRO A 39 32.05 -18.49 -4.85
CA PRO A 39 30.90 -19.29 -4.44
C PRO A 39 31.40 -20.68 -4.02
N ALA A 40 31.11 -21.04 -2.77
CA ALA A 40 31.34 -22.36 -2.21
C ALA A 40 30.02 -22.92 -1.67
N ALA A 41 29.89 -24.24 -1.66
CA ALA A 41 28.73 -24.86 -1.01
C ALA A 41 28.79 -24.59 0.50
N VAL A 42 27.71 -24.06 1.06
CA VAL A 42 27.56 -23.89 2.50
C VAL A 42 27.28 -25.25 3.12
N GLU A 43 28.08 -25.65 4.12
CA GLU A 43 27.89 -26.90 4.84
C GLU A 43 26.64 -26.79 5.71
N GLY A 44 25.62 -27.58 5.38
CA GLY A 44 24.32 -27.54 6.04
C GLY A 44 24.31 -28.10 7.46
N THR A 45 25.35 -28.84 7.84
CA THR A 45 25.49 -29.45 9.17
C THR A 45 26.26 -28.58 10.17
N ASP A 46 26.88 -27.50 9.71
CA ASP A 46 27.65 -26.56 10.53
C ASP A 46 26.74 -25.39 10.95
N ASP A 47 26.49 -25.26 12.25
CA ASP A 47 25.61 -24.23 12.83
C ASP A 47 26.21 -22.82 12.71
N ASP A 48 27.55 -22.70 12.61
CA ASP A 48 28.23 -21.40 12.51
C ASP A 48 27.98 -20.71 11.16
N ASN A 49 27.41 -21.42 10.17
CA ASN A 49 27.05 -20.87 8.87
C ASN A 49 25.66 -20.20 8.83
N PHE A 50 24.92 -20.19 9.94
CA PHE A 50 23.53 -19.76 10.00
C PHE A 50 23.32 -18.67 11.05
N LEU A 51 22.30 -17.83 10.82
CA LEU A 51 21.90 -16.77 11.75
C LEU A 51 21.40 -17.35 13.07
N THR A 52 21.98 -16.88 14.18
CA THR A 52 21.53 -17.21 15.54
C THR A 52 20.50 -16.21 16.09
N GLU A 53 20.46 -15.01 15.51
CA GLU A 53 19.55 -13.92 15.87
C GLU A 53 18.86 -13.40 14.62
N VAL A 54 17.57 -13.11 14.73
CA VAL A 54 16.77 -12.52 13.66
C VAL A 54 15.90 -11.42 14.22
N ASP A 55 15.81 -10.31 13.48
CA ASP A 55 14.85 -9.27 13.79
C ASP A 55 13.46 -9.67 13.27
N VAL A 56 12.45 -9.52 14.13
CA VAL A 56 11.06 -9.75 13.76
C VAL A 56 10.34 -8.41 13.66
N TYR A 57 9.94 -8.05 12.45
CA TYR A 57 9.11 -6.88 12.21
C TYR A 57 7.65 -7.31 12.04
N ARG A 58 6.75 -6.68 12.79
CA ARG A 58 5.31 -6.86 12.62
C ARG A 58 4.77 -5.70 11.79
N VAL A 59 4.20 -6.02 10.62
CA VAL A 59 3.36 -5.08 9.89
C VAL A 59 1.95 -5.21 10.44
N PHE A 60 1.43 -4.14 11.04
CA PHE A 60 0.05 -4.07 11.49
C PHE A 60 -0.47 -2.66 11.28
N ASN A 61 -1.78 -2.54 11.08
CA ASN A 61 -2.43 -1.24 11.06
C ASN A 61 -2.49 -0.74 12.51
N ASP A 62 -1.84 0.38 12.81
CA ASP A 62 -1.84 0.96 14.14
C ASP A 62 -3.24 1.52 14.44
N PRO A 63 -4.01 0.92 15.36
CA PRO A 63 -5.36 1.39 15.66
C PRO A 63 -5.36 2.78 16.31
N GLN A 64 -4.21 3.27 16.79
CA GLN A 64 -4.08 4.58 17.45
C GLN A 64 -4.29 5.75 16.50
N SER A 65 -3.99 5.56 15.21
CA SER A 65 -4.04 6.62 14.19
C SER A 65 -4.84 6.17 12.97
N GLN A 66 -6.17 6.24 13.07
CA GLN A 66 -7.06 5.90 11.96
C GLN A 66 -7.30 7.09 11.02
N ALA A 67 -7.59 8.26 11.60
CA ALA A 67 -7.79 9.49 10.85
C ALA A 67 -7.26 10.71 11.61
N ASP A 68 -6.78 11.68 10.84
CA ASP A 68 -6.53 13.04 11.30
C ASP A 68 -7.59 13.96 10.71
N LEU A 69 -8.26 14.72 11.58
CA LEU A 69 -9.16 15.80 11.25
C LEU A 69 -8.33 17.09 11.19
N LEU A 70 -8.38 17.80 10.06
CA LEU A 70 -7.56 18.98 9.82
C LEU A 70 -8.44 20.21 9.57
N TRP A 71 -8.08 21.33 10.19
CA TRP A 71 -8.72 22.62 10.00
C TRP A 71 -7.71 23.67 9.53
N GLU A 72 -8.05 24.38 8.47
CA GLU A 72 -7.30 25.53 7.99
C GLU A 72 -7.38 26.70 9.00
N PRO A 73 -6.31 27.50 9.13
CA PRO A 73 -6.34 28.68 9.97
C PRO A 73 -7.34 29.69 9.40
N LEU A 74 -8.27 30.16 10.24
CA LEU A 74 -9.21 31.21 9.82
C LEU A 74 -8.47 32.56 9.73
N PRO A 75 -8.84 33.43 8.76
CA PRO A 75 -8.18 34.72 8.55
C PRO A 75 -8.19 35.66 9.77
N SER A 76 -9.10 35.44 10.72
CA SER A 76 -9.36 36.33 11.86
C SER A 76 -8.97 35.75 13.22
N CYS A 77 -8.40 34.53 13.28
CA CYS A 77 -7.97 33.96 14.55
C CYS A 77 -6.62 34.55 14.98
N SER A 78 -6.67 35.65 15.75
CA SER A 78 -5.56 36.06 16.60
C SER A 78 -5.21 34.87 17.50
N CYS A 79 -4.03 34.28 17.32
CA CYS A 79 -3.50 33.29 18.25
C CYS A 79 -3.66 33.84 19.68
N PRO A 80 -4.46 33.20 20.56
CA PRO A 80 -4.74 33.78 21.86
C PRO A 80 -3.43 33.89 22.63
N THR A 81 -2.95 35.12 22.78
CA THR A 81 -1.79 35.48 23.59
C THR A 81 -2.10 35.08 25.03
N GLY A 82 -1.66 33.89 25.45
CA GLY A 82 -1.89 33.38 26.80
C GLY A 82 -2.17 31.88 26.92
N SER A 83 -2.51 31.18 25.84
CA SER A 83 -2.52 29.70 25.87
C SER A 83 -1.14 29.18 25.51
N SER A 84 -0.62 28.19 26.24
CA SER A 84 0.65 27.51 25.99
C SER A 84 0.70 26.70 24.68
N VAL A 85 -0.25 26.96 23.76
CA VAL A 85 -0.36 26.35 22.45
C VAL A 85 0.28 27.29 21.45
N THR A 86 1.43 26.89 20.90
CA THR A 86 2.10 27.54 19.77
C THR A 86 1.18 27.50 18.56
N CYS A 87 0.32 28.51 18.44
CA CYS A 87 -0.50 28.72 17.25
C CYS A 87 0.42 29.21 16.13
N VAL A 88 0.82 28.28 15.27
CA VAL A 88 1.64 28.57 14.09
C VAL A 88 0.68 28.95 12.97
N ILE A 89 0.76 30.21 12.54
CA ILE A 89 -0.16 30.85 11.56
C ILE A 89 -0.23 30.12 10.21
N CYS A 90 0.68 29.19 9.94
CA CYS A 90 0.76 28.41 8.71
C CYS A 90 0.70 26.89 8.94
N GLN A 91 -0.05 26.43 9.96
CA GLN A 91 -0.26 25.01 10.22
C GLN A 91 -1.73 24.69 10.41
N TYR A 92 -2.12 23.49 9.99
CA TYR A 92 -3.44 22.94 10.29
C TYR A 92 -3.57 22.73 11.80
N ALA A 93 -4.71 23.09 12.37
CA ALA A 93 -5.10 22.48 13.64
C ALA A 93 -5.44 21.01 13.35
N THR A 94 -4.91 20.10 14.16
CA THR A 94 -5.08 18.65 13.98
C THR A 94 -5.77 18.03 15.19
N GLN A 95 -6.66 17.09 14.95
CA GLN A 95 -7.26 16.25 15.98
C GLN A 95 -7.38 14.82 15.47
N THR A 96 -7.06 13.85 16.30
CA THR A 96 -7.28 12.44 15.96
C THR A 96 -8.78 12.12 15.91
N GLY A 97 -9.16 11.27 14.97
CA GLY A 97 -10.50 10.73 14.84
C GLY A 97 -10.47 9.24 14.53
N CYS A 98 -11.60 8.58 14.78
CA CYS A 98 -11.84 7.21 14.34
C CYS A 98 -12.69 7.19 13.08
N LEU A 99 -12.53 6.13 12.28
CA LEU A 99 -13.32 5.87 11.09
C LEU A 99 -14.41 4.86 11.39
N ILE A 100 -15.59 5.09 10.81
CA ILE A 100 -16.76 4.23 10.96
C ILE A 100 -17.26 3.91 9.56
N ALA A 101 -17.24 2.62 9.19
CA ALA A 101 -17.88 2.15 7.97
C ALA A 101 -19.41 2.34 8.09
N ARG A 102 -20.03 2.95 7.08
CA ARG A 102 -21.48 3.15 7.02
C ARG A 102 -22.11 2.15 6.07
N GLY A 103 -23.08 1.40 6.59
CA GLY A 103 -23.83 0.44 5.80
C GLY A 103 -22.98 -0.77 5.45
N ASP A 104 -22.99 -1.15 4.18
CA ASP A 104 -22.22 -2.28 3.66
C ASP A 104 -20.74 -1.90 3.49
N PRO A 105 -19.79 -2.59 4.16
CA PRO A 105 -18.36 -2.36 4.00
C PRO A 105 -17.88 -2.37 2.54
N ASP A 106 -18.53 -3.14 1.66
CA ASP A 106 -18.15 -3.26 0.26
C ASP A 106 -18.37 -1.95 -0.53
N ASN A 107 -19.26 -1.09 -0.05
CA ASN A 107 -19.51 0.21 -0.68
C ASN A 107 -18.47 1.27 -0.29
N THR A 108 -17.53 0.94 0.61
CA THR A 108 -16.41 1.82 1.04
C THR A 108 -16.89 3.22 1.50
N ILE A 109 -18.11 3.31 2.05
CA ILE A 109 -18.63 4.58 2.57
C ILE A 109 -18.14 4.72 4.00
N LEU A 110 -17.23 5.67 4.22
CA LEU A 110 -16.65 5.94 5.53
C LEU A 110 -17.23 7.22 6.12
N SER A 111 -17.39 7.22 7.44
CA SER A 111 -17.69 8.39 8.26
C SER A 111 -16.61 8.52 9.32
N TYR A 112 -16.49 9.69 9.94
CA TYR A 112 -15.52 9.94 10.99
C TYR A 112 -16.21 10.38 12.27
N HIS A 113 -15.54 10.13 13.39
CA HIS A 113 -15.92 10.69 14.68
C HIS A 113 -14.67 11.18 15.42
N PRO A 114 -14.69 12.40 16.02
CA PRO A 114 -13.59 12.86 16.87
C PRO A 114 -13.42 11.95 18.10
N GLY A 115 -12.20 11.54 18.39
CA GLY A 115 -11.91 10.62 19.48
C GLY A 115 -10.43 10.60 19.86
N THR A 116 -10.14 10.31 21.12
CA THR A 116 -8.76 10.13 21.59
C THR A 116 -8.51 8.64 21.83
N TRP A 117 -7.41 8.11 21.32
CA TRP A 117 -7.04 6.72 21.57
C TRP A 117 -6.72 6.51 23.06
N ASN A 118 -7.38 5.53 23.67
CA ASN A 118 -7.12 5.11 25.04
C ASN A 118 -6.33 3.79 25.01
N ALA A 119 -5.04 3.87 25.30
CA ALA A 119 -4.14 2.71 25.31
C ALA A 119 -4.43 1.70 26.42
N THR A 120 -5.25 2.05 27.43
CA THR A 120 -5.62 1.11 28.50
C THR A 120 -6.81 0.23 28.10
N THR A 121 -7.78 0.81 27.38
CA THR A 121 -8.99 0.10 26.92
C THR A 121 -8.90 -0.37 25.48
N GLU A 122 -7.84 0.02 24.76
CA GLU A 122 -7.64 -0.23 23.33
C GLU A 122 -8.83 0.25 22.47
N GLN A 123 -9.40 1.41 22.83
CA GLN A 123 -10.58 1.98 22.18
C GLN A 123 -10.45 3.50 22.02
N PHE A 124 -11.25 4.08 21.12
CA PHE A 124 -11.40 5.54 21.01
C PHE A 124 -12.44 6.05 22.01
N ASP A 125 -12.01 6.90 22.92
CA ASP A 125 -12.93 7.65 23.78
C ASP A 125 -13.48 8.86 22.98
N PRO A 126 -14.81 9.08 22.96
CA PRO A 126 -15.41 10.16 22.19
C PRO A 126 -14.93 11.53 22.71
N SER A 127 -14.63 12.44 21.80
CA SER A 127 -14.24 13.81 22.12
C SER A 127 -15.05 14.82 21.32
N ALA A 128 -15.20 16.05 21.83
CA ALA A 128 -15.76 17.13 21.02
C ALA A 128 -14.75 17.58 19.95
N LEU A 129 -15.23 18.18 18.85
CA LEU A 129 -14.34 18.78 17.87
C LEU A 129 -13.55 19.93 18.50
N VAL A 130 -12.22 19.92 18.34
CA VAL A 130 -11.33 20.94 18.90
C VAL A 130 -11.64 22.33 18.35
N GLN A 131 -11.95 22.39 17.05
CA GLN A 131 -12.56 23.56 16.44
C GLN A 131 -14.06 23.28 16.38
N SER A 132 -14.91 24.17 16.92
CA SER A 132 -16.38 23.98 16.95
C SER A 132 -17.05 24.08 15.57
N ARG A 133 -16.45 23.47 14.56
CA ARG A 133 -16.84 23.40 13.15
C ARG A 133 -16.33 22.10 12.54
N GLN A 134 -16.91 21.66 11.43
CA GLN A 134 -16.42 20.48 10.73
C GLN A 134 -14.99 20.69 10.21
N PRO A 135 -14.17 19.62 10.14
CA PRO A 135 -12.85 19.66 9.52
C PRO A 135 -12.94 20.06 8.04
N ASP A 136 -11.92 20.78 7.58
CA ASP A 136 -11.78 21.16 6.17
C ASP A 136 -11.18 20.01 5.35
N LEU A 137 -10.27 19.25 5.96
CA LEU A 137 -9.68 18.05 5.37
C LEU A 137 -9.68 16.90 6.37
N ILE A 138 -9.70 15.69 5.83
CA ILE A 138 -9.51 14.46 6.59
C ILE A 138 -8.38 13.70 5.94
N ARG A 139 -7.38 13.34 6.72
CA ARG A 139 -6.32 12.43 6.32
C ARG A 139 -6.61 11.08 6.96
N LEU A 140 -6.57 10.03 6.16
CA LEU A 140 -6.90 8.68 6.58
C LEU A 140 -5.80 7.74 6.09
N TRP A 141 -5.48 6.74 6.91
CA TRP A 141 -4.53 5.69 6.58
C TRP A 141 -5.29 4.39 6.41
N TYR A 142 -5.19 3.80 5.23
CA TYR A 142 -5.88 2.58 4.89
C TYR A 142 -5.03 1.75 3.96
N TYR A 143 -5.18 0.43 4.06
CA TYR A 143 -4.66 -0.48 3.05
C TYR A 143 -5.65 -0.50 1.89
N ALA A 144 -5.15 -0.14 0.70
CA ALA A 144 -5.92 -0.20 -0.53
C ALA A 144 -5.58 -1.49 -1.29
N GLY A 145 -6.60 -2.20 -1.76
CA GLY A 145 -6.42 -3.33 -2.68
C GLY A 145 -7.53 -4.37 -2.60
N HIS A 146 -7.64 -5.17 -3.66
CA HIS A 146 -8.52 -6.33 -3.66
C HIS A 146 -7.92 -7.42 -2.77
N GLN A 147 -8.71 -7.96 -1.85
CA GLN A 147 -8.29 -9.05 -0.97
C GLN A 147 -8.73 -10.38 -1.58
N ALA A 148 -7.79 -11.31 -1.79
CA ALA A 148 -8.12 -12.64 -2.27
C ALA A 148 -8.55 -13.54 -1.10
N GLU A 149 -9.71 -14.17 -1.22
CA GLU A 149 -10.13 -15.24 -0.32
C GLU A 149 -9.22 -16.47 -0.57
N GLY A 150 -8.27 -16.74 0.34
CA GLY A 150 -7.34 -17.87 0.21
C GLY A 150 -5.87 -17.53 0.42
N LEU A 151 -5.52 -16.26 0.59
CA LEU A 151 -4.17 -15.89 1.05
C LEU A 151 -4.07 -16.05 2.57
N ASP A 152 -2.93 -16.56 3.04
CA ASP A 152 -2.61 -16.67 4.49
C ASP A 152 -2.71 -15.32 5.23
N CYS A 153 -2.57 -14.21 4.50
CA CYS A 153 -2.57 -12.84 5.02
C CYS A 153 -3.39 -11.88 4.13
N ASN A 154 -4.64 -12.25 3.83
CA ASN A 154 -5.54 -11.49 2.95
C ASN A 154 -5.84 -10.05 3.40
N LEU A 155 -5.73 -9.73 4.70
CA LEU A 155 -5.99 -8.37 5.22
C LEU A 155 -4.87 -7.36 4.93
N ILE A 156 -3.65 -7.84 4.69
CA ILE A 156 -2.45 -7.00 4.48
C ILE A 156 -1.82 -7.21 3.10
N THR A 157 -2.23 -8.26 2.39
CA THR A 157 -1.68 -8.62 1.08
C THR A 157 -2.78 -8.48 0.04
N MET A 158 -2.50 -7.66 -0.98
CA MET A 158 -3.36 -7.58 -2.16
C MET A 158 -3.34 -8.92 -2.90
N ASP A 159 -4.45 -9.28 -3.53
CA ASP A 159 -4.52 -10.36 -4.50
C ASP A 159 -3.34 -10.25 -5.51
N PRO A 160 -2.54 -11.32 -5.70
CA PRO A 160 -1.36 -11.27 -6.56
C PRO A 160 -1.66 -10.88 -8.01
N TYR A 161 -2.81 -11.28 -8.55
CA TYR A 161 -3.22 -10.89 -9.90
C TYR A 161 -3.44 -9.37 -9.97
N TRP A 162 -4.17 -8.80 -9.00
CA TRP A 162 -4.37 -7.36 -8.94
C TRP A 162 -3.08 -6.59 -8.63
N ALA A 163 -2.20 -7.14 -7.79
CA ALA A 163 -0.90 -6.53 -7.49
C ALA A 163 -0.06 -6.35 -8.76
N VAL A 164 -0.02 -7.37 -9.62
CA VAL A 164 0.67 -7.31 -10.92
C VAL A 164 0.02 -6.27 -11.84
N VAL A 165 -1.31 -6.29 -11.95
CA VAL A 165 -2.05 -5.32 -12.79
C VAL A 165 -1.78 -3.88 -12.35
N VAL A 166 -1.83 -3.60 -11.05
CA VAL A 166 -1.56 -2.28 -10.48
C VAL A 166 -0.09 -1.89 -10.72
N ALA A 167 0.85 -2.81 -10.59
CA ALA A 167 2.27 -2.56 -10.85
C ALA A 167 2.52 -2.21 -12.33
N HIS A 168 1.93 -2.94 -13.28
CA HIS A 168 2.04 -2.62 -14.71
C HIS A 168 1.38 -1.29 -15.05
N PHE A 169 0.23 -1.00 -14.44
CA PHE A 169 -0.44 0.29 -14.61
C PHE A 169 0.42 1.45 -14.08
N ALA A 170 0.99 1.31 -12.89
CA ALA A 170 1.90 2.29 -12.31
C ALA A 170 3.16 2.48 -13.16
N ALA A 171 3.76 1.39 -13.65
CA ALA A 171 4.90 1.42 -14.57
C ALA A 171 4.57 2.21 -15.85
N ALA A 172 3.37 2.02 -16.40
CA ALA A 172 2.88 2.76 -17.56
C ALA A 172 2.60 4.24 -17.28
N LEU A 173 2.31 4.64 -16.05
CA LEU A 173 2.10 6.04 -15.66
C LEU A 173 3.41 6.81 -15.46
N LEU A 174 4.52 6.12 -15.19
CA LEU A 174 5.82 6.75 -15.04
C LEU A 174 6.20 7.48 -16.35
N ARG A 175 6.64 8.73 -16.20
CA ARG A 175 7.10 9.56 -17.33
C ARG A 175 8.51 9.20 -17.78
N LYS A 176 9.31 8.69 -16.85
CA LYS A 176 10.69 8.23 -17.07
C LYS A 176 10.87 6.93 -16.30
N PRO A 177 11.58 5.95 -16.84
CA PRO A 177 11.97 4.78 -16.06
C PRO A 177 12.83 5.23 -14.86
N PRO A 178 12.73 4.56 -13.70
CA PRO A 178 13.63 4.80 -12.59
C PRO A 178 15.08 4.57 -13.04
N CYS A 179 16.02 5.36 -12.53
CA CYS A 179 17.42 5.36 -12.98
C CYS A 179 18.24 4.13 -12.51
N GLU A 180 17.59 3.02 -12.19
CA GLU A 180 18.25 1.85 -11.64
C GLU A 180 18.75 0.91 -12.74
N CYS A 181 19.92 0.31 -12.53
CA CYS A 181 20.55 -0.62 -13.46
C CYS A 181 19.87 -2.01 -13.51
N ASN A 182 18.79 -2.21 -12.75
CA ASN A 182 18.03 -3.46 -12.74
C ASN A 182 17.00 -3.47 -13.87
N LYS A 183 17.02 -4.56 -14.64
CA LYS A 183 16.25 -4.80 -15.86
C LYS A 183 14.76 -5.04 -15.59
N LEU A 184 14.11 -4.17 -14.83
CA LEU A 184 12.66 -4.11 -14.85
C LEU A 184 12.27 -3.49 -16.19
N ASP A 185 11.43 -4.20 -16.94
CA ASP A 185 11.04 -3.86 -18.31
C ASP A 185 9.99 -2.73 -18.32
N PHE A 186 10.36 -1.57 -17.75
CA PHE A 186 9.49 -0.40 -17.69
C PHE A 186 9.16 0.12 -19.08
N GLU A 187 10.10 0.00 -20.02
CA GLU A 187 9.93 0.41 -21.41
C GLU A 187 8.80 -0.38 -22.09
N HIS A 188 8.74 -1.70 -21.88
CA HIS A 188 7.65 -2.53 -22.37
C HIS A 188 6.27 -2.06 -21.90
N TRP A 189 6.13 -1.70 -20.62
CA TRP A 189 4.85 -1.24 -20.07
C TRP A 189 4.49 0.19 -20.46
N GLN A 190 5.49 1.02 -20.78
CA GLN A 190 5.32 2.41 -21.21
C GLN A 190 5.07 2.55 -22.72
N GLU A 191 5.31 1.51 -23.50
CA GLU A 191 5.08 1.48 -24.95
C GLU A 191 3.62 1.85 -25.28
N ASP A 192 3.45 2.85 -26.13
CA ASP A 192 2.14 3.30 -26.60
C ASP A 192 1.71 2.47 -27.82
N LEU A 193 0.67 1.66 -27.62
CA LEU A 193 0.20 0.71 -28.63
C LEU A 193 -0.71 1.37 -29.68
N ALA A 194 -1.11 2.63 -29.51
CA ALA A 194 -1.90 3.36 -30.50
C ALA A 194 -1.05 3.93 -31.65
N PHE A 195 0.26 4.08 -31.45
CA PHE A 195 1.16 4.50 -32.51
C PHE A 195 1.65 3.28 -33.29
N ALA A 196 1.29 3.20 -34.57
CA ALA A 196 2.00 2.36 -35.51
C ALA A 196 3.36 3.02 -35.78
N ALA A 197 4.43 2.50 -35.20
CA ALA A 197 5.77 2.97 -35.49
C ALA A 197 6.04 2.83 -37.00
N GLY A 198 6.30 3.95 -37.67
CA GLY A 198 6.51 4.00 -39.11
C GLY A 198 7.77 3.28 -39.57
N VAL A 199 7.73 2.79 -40.82
CA VAL A 199 8.81 2.27 -41.70
C VAL A 199 10.15 1.97 -40.99
N GLY A 200 10.20 0.88 -40.21
CA GLY A 200 11.46 0.40 -39.63
C GLY A 200 11.30 -0.54 -38.43
N GLU A 201 10.18 -0.43 -37.70
CA GLU A 201 9.87 -1.32 -36.57
C GLU A 201 8.75 -2.30 -36.93
N ALA A 202 8.92 -3.56 -36.51
CA ALA A 202 8.10 -4.70 -36.93
C ALA A 202 6.79 -4.88 -36.12
N SER A 203 6.49 -3.98 -35.19
CA SER A 203 5.33 -4.10 -34.30
C SER A 203 4.19 -3.18 -34.74
N ILE A 204 3.30 -3.70 -35.59
CA ILE A 204 1.96 -3.13 -35.77
C ILE A 204 1.06 -3.80 -34.74
N PHE A 205 0.60 -3.05 -33.75
CA PHE A 205 -0.36 -3.55 -32.78
C PHE A 205 -1.78 -3.27 -33.28
N ASN A 206 -2.55 -4.33 -33.51
CA ASN A 206 -3.98 -4.22 -33.80
C ASN A 206 -4.73 -4.09 -32.48
N LEU A 207 -4.98 -2.87 -32.04
CA LEU A 207 -5.89 -2.59 -30.92
C LEU A 207 -7.35 -2.63 -31.38
N SER A 208 -8.21 -3.21 -30.57
CA SER A 208 -9.65 -3.13 -30.82
C SER A 208 -10.17 -1.70 -30.58
N PRO A 209 -11.27 -1.28 -31.23
CA PRO A 209 -11.87 0.03 -30.98
C PRO A 209 -12.25 0.27 -29.50
N ALA A 210 -12.60 -0.80 -28.76
CA ALA A 210 -12.91 -0.72 -27.35
C ALA A 210 -11.68 -0.41 -26.47
N GLU A 211 -10.50 -0.88 -26.87
CA GLU A 211 -9.24 -0.58 -26.17
C GLU A 211 -8.71 0.81 -26.52
N LEU A 212 -8.95 1.27 -27.75
CA LEU A 212 -8.67 2.67 -28.12
C LEU A 212 -9.56 3.66 -27.36
N ALA A 213 -10.77 3.24 -26.96
CA ALA A 213 -11.68 4.02 -26.11
C ALA A 213 -11.42 3.86 -24.61
N ASN A 214 -10.31 3.22 -24.21
CA ASN A 214 -9.94 3.03 -22.81
C ASN A 214 -9.73 4.37 -22.08
N PRO A 215 -10.45 4.66 -20.98
CA PRO A 215 -10.25 5.89 -20.20
C PRO A 215 -8.87 5.98 -19.52
N PHE A 216 -8.18 4.86 -19.34
CA PHE A 216 -6.85 4.83 -18.72
C PHE A 216 -5.73 5.24 -19.69
N GLY A 217 -5.94 5.13 -21.00
CA GLY A 217 -4.95 5.44 -22.04
C GLY A 217 -4.54 4.21 -22.87
N THR A 218 -3.59 4.43 -23.78
CA THR A 218 -3.21 3.47 -24.84
C THR A 218 -1.85 2.79 -24.62
N ARG A 219 -1.18 3.07 -23.50
CA ARG A 219 0.04 2.37 -23.13
C ARG A 219 -0.26 0.93 -22.74
N ARG A 220 0.71 0.02 -22.94
CA ARG A 220 0.54 -1.42 -22.70
C ARG A 220 -0.01 -1.74 -21.31
N GLY A 221 0.59 -1.20 -20.24
CA GLY A 221 0.11 -1.44 -18.87
C GLY A 221 -1.28 -0.84 -18.58
N MET A 222 -1.66 0.23 -19.28
CA MET A 222 -3.00 0.85 -19.17
C MET A 222 -4.07 0.01 -19.84
N ILE A 223 -3.75 -0.60 -20.98
CA ILE A 223 -4.65 -1.52 -21.69
C ILE A 223 -4.82 -2.82 -20.91
N GLU A 224 -3.75 -3.35 -20.32
CA GLU A 224 -3.83 -4.53 -19.47
C GLU A 224 -4.74 -4.28 -18.26
N ALA A 225 -4.55 -3.17 -17.56
CA ALA A 225 -5.43 -2.77 -16.45
C ALA A 225 -6.89 -2.64 -16.90
N TRP A 226 -7.14 -2.06 -18.08
CA TRP A 226 -8.49 -1.96 -18.64
C TRP A 226 -9.11 -3.32 -18.94
N ARG A 227 -8.35 -4.26 -19.50
CA ARG A 227 -8.81 -5.64 -19.72
C ARG A 227 -9.11 -6.36 -18.41
N ALA A 228 -8.28 -6.15 -17.39
CA ALA A 228 -8.49 -6.72 -16.07
C ALA A 228 -9.80 -6.22 -15.45
N VAL A 229 -10.04 -4.90 -15.49
CA VAL A 229 -11.25 -4.28 -14.95
C VAL A 229 -12.54 -4.67 -15.71
N ASN A 230 -12.45 -4.95 -17.01
CA ASN A 230 -13.58 -5.42 -17.82
C ASN A 230 -13.70 -6.95 -17.88
N SER A 231 -12.97 -7.68 -17.05
CA SER A 231 -13.07 -9.13 -17.02
C SER A 231 -14.43 -9.58 -16.45
N PRO A 232 -15.00 -10.72 -16.89
CA PRO A 232 -16.36 -11.14 -16.52
C PRO A 232 -16.63 -11.28 -15.02
N ASN A 233 -15.58 -11.44 -14.21
CA ASN A 233 -15.66 -11.64 -12.76
C ASN A 233 -15.43 -10.35 -11.97
N VAL A 234 -15.36 -9.19 -12.63
CA VAL A 234 -15.13 -7.89 -11.98
C VAL A 234 -16.39 -7.05 -12.08
N GLN A 235 -16.90 -6.63 -10.93
CA GLN A 235 -18.05 -5.74 -10.86
C GLN A 235 -17.58 -4.30 -10.72
N LEU A 236 -17.93 -3.46 -11.69
CA LEU A 236 -17.73 -2.02 -11.61
C LEU A 236 -18.76 -1.41 -10.65
N LEU A 237 -18.28 -0.78 -9.58
CA LEU A 237 -19.13 0.03 -8.71
C LEU A 237 -19.43 1.35 -9.42
N ASN A 238 -20.60 1.43 -10.06
CA ASN A 238 -21.11 2.70 -10.58
C ASN A 238 -21.59 3.56 -9.41
N SER A 239 -20.67 4.32 -8.80
CA SER A 239 -21.03 5.30 -7.79
C SER A 239 -21.59 6.56 -8.49
N SER A 240 -22.85 6.51 -8.91
CA SER A 240 -23.62 7.75 -9.10
C SER A 240 -23.94 8.31 -7.71
N VAL A 241 -22.95 8.94 -7.08
CA VAL A 241 -23.19 9.71 -5.87
C VAL A 241 -23.81 11.03 -6.32
N SER A 242 -25.13 11.08 -6.30
CA SER A 242 -25.87 12.34 -6.28
C SER A 242 -25.48 13.04 -4.98
N VAL A 243 -24.67 14.09 -5.09
CA VAL A 243 -24.41 15.04 -4.01
C VAL A 243 -25.61 15.96 -3.86
#